data_AF-A0A951JDT5-F1
#
_entry.id   AF-A0A951JDT5-F1
#
_cell.length_a   1.000
_cell.length_b   1.000
_cell.length_c   1.000
_cell.angle_alpha   90.00
_cell.angle_beta   90.00
_cell.angle_gamma   90.00
#
_symmetry.space_group_name_H-M   'P 1'
#
loop_
_entity.id
_entity.type
_entity.pdbx_description
1 polymer ?
#
loop_
_entity_poly.entity_id
_entity_poly.type
_entity_poly.pdbx_seq_one_letter_code
_entity_poly.pdbx_strand_id
1 'polypeptide(L)'
;MRSSRWRGARGRRAFHALAVGAFSLAALASAPRPVSGQTSDGLVERELEYRAARSDVQAAQDARSVVERRFSEALDEVSRARRSGDGGRLEAALARAQSLSLELSRADERVRTQEGELAATRDALLATLDGRRRRLEARLADAGPGERFELDALIRDLANQYRQVEQAETDVLEIELVYFPSITFDPRDGPVELAAKADLLDRKAEQADSTLASIDREIERLESLLRLQRSRQSFQGNLERFGDTQVPVGAPTRRGTRDAEAGRSPTDSTGVPGLEEPLEDRIQSLRLFRFQVEDARDQFLSRAGTFRRLLTRSGA
;
A
#
# COMPACT_ATOMS: atom_id res chain seq x y z
N MET A 1 -4.35 -76.93 -23.54
CA MET A 1 -4.12 -77.05 -22.07
C MET A 1 -2.94 -76.14 -21.76
N ARG A 2 -2.93 -75.12 -20.90
CA ARG A 2 -3.79 -74.64 -19.82
C ARG A 2 -3.84 -73.10 -19.89
N SER A 3 -5.00 -72.58 -19.54
CA SER A 3 -5.34 -71.17 -19.36
C SER A 3 -4.65 -70.57 -18.12
N SER A 4 -4.09 -69.37 -18.22
CA SER A 4 -3.90 -68.49 -17.06
C SER A 4 -4.39 -67.08 -17.39
N ARG A 5 -5.67 -66.87 -17.06
CA ARG A 5 -6.34 -65.56 -17.00
C ARG A 5 -5.70 -64.75 -15.86
N TRP A 6 -5.07 -63.62 -16.18
CA TRP A 6 -4.80 -62.58 -15.18
C TRP A 6 -5.83 -61.45 -15.36
N ARG A 7 -6.87 -61.52 -14.52
CA ARG A 7 -7.76 -60.38 -14.23
C ARG A 7 -7.12 -59.61 -13.08
N GLY A 8 -6.53 -58.46 -13.38
CA GLY A 8 -5.99 -57.54 -12.38
C GLY A 8 -6.78 -56.23 -12.39
N ALA A 9 -7.68 -56.09 -11.42
CA ALA A 9 -8.31 -54.90 -10.87
C ALA A 9 -8.24 -53.58 -11.69
N ARG A 10 -9.39 -53.22 -12.29
CA ARG A 10 -9.74 -51.82 -12.57
C ARG A 10 -9.97 -51.11 -11.25
N GLY A 11 -8.93 -50.48 -10.71
CA GLY A 11 -9.05 -49.52 -9.62
C GLY A 11 -9.82 -48.30 -10.12
N ARG A 12 -11.13 -48.27 -9.85
CA ARG A 12 -11.96 -47.08 -9.93
C ARG A 12 -11.39 -46.06 -8.95
N ARG A 13 -10.52 -45.15 -9.41
CA ARG A 13 -10.17 -43.96 -8.64
C ARG A 13 -11.40 -43.07 -8.65
N ALA A 14 -12.02 -42.97 -7.49
CA ALA A 14 -13.08 -42.05 -7.20
C ALA A 14 -12.65 -40.64 -7.64
N PHE A 15 -13.41 -40.07 -8.56
CA PHE A 15 -13.44 -38.63 -8.77
C PHE A 15 -13.92 -38.01 -7.46
N HIS A 16 -12.99 -37.58 -6.61
CA HIS A 16 -13.31 -36.61 -5.57
C HIS A 16 -13.53 -35.27 -6.27
N ALA A 17 -14.79 -35.07 -6.68
CA ALA A 17 -15.36 -33.75 -6.88
C ALA A 17 -15.16 -32.97 -5.56
N LEU A 18 -14.12 -32.15 -5.52
CA LEU A 18 -13.98 -31.12 -4.49
C LEU A 18 -15.04 -30.09 -4.82
N ALA A 19 -16.13 -30.21 -4.07
CA ALA A 19 -17.31 -29.37 -4.13
C ALA A 19 -16.91 -27.91 -4.00
N VAL A 20 -17.45 -27.13 -4.93
CA VAL A 20 -17.64 -25.69 -4.86
C VAL A 20 -18.33 -25.39 -3.52
N GLY A 21 -17.53 -24.96 -2.54
CA GLY A 21 -18.01 -24.34 -1.32
C GLY A 21 -18.37 -22.88 -1.61
N ALA A 22 -19.45 -22.66 -2.34
CA ALA A 22 -20.12 -21.35 -2.35
C ALA A 22 -20.74 -21.16 -0.97
N PHE A 23 -20.00 -20.53 -0.06
CA PHE A 23 -20.55 -20.06 1.20
C PHE A 23 -21.39 -18.81 0.93
N SER A 24 -22.62 -19.05 0.48
CA SER A 24 -23.70 -18.07 0.48
C SER A 24 -24.35 -18.09 1.87
N LEU A 25 -23.85 -17.25 2.78
CA LEU A 25 -24.44 -16.90 4.08
C LEU A 25 -23.99 -15.45 4.34
N ALA A 26 -24.83 -14.44 4.53
CA ALA A 26 -26.21 -14.45 4.96
C ALA A 26 -26.97 -13.22 4.42
N ALA A 27 -28.07 -13.48 3.72
CA ALA A 27 -29.20 -12.56 3.66
C ALA A 27 -29.92 -12.65 5.02
N LEU A 28 -29.55 -11.79 5.97
CA LEU A 28 -30.24 -11.66 7.26
C LEU A 28 -30.97 -10.32 7.31
N ALA A 29 -32.30 -10.44 7.18
CA ALA A 29 -33.31 -9.67 7.88
C ALA A 29 -33.21 -8.14 7.82
N SER A 30 -33.89 -7.57 6.80
CA SER A 30 -34.52 -6.26 6.85
C SER A 30 -35.68 -6.25 7.87
N ALA A 31 -35.35 -6.33 9.16
CA ALA A 31 -36.26 -5.93 10.23
C ALA A 31 -36.13 -4.41 10.43
N PRO A 32 -37.24 -3.65 10.52
CA PRO A 32 -37.18 -2.25 10.93
C PRO A 32 -36.63 -2.19 12.36
N ARG A 33 -35.35 -1.83 12.49
CA ARG A 33 -34.69 -1.62 13.77
C ARG A 33 -35.39 -0.46 14.48
N PRO A 34 -35.78 -0.61 15.76
CA PRO A 34 -36.31 0.49 16.53
C PRO A 34 -35.25 1.60 16.60
N VAL A 35 -35.64 2.79 16.13
CA VAL A 35 -34.88 4.04 16.26
C VAL A 35 -34.97 4.46 17.73
N SER A 36 -34.16 3.83 18.57
CA SER A 36 -34.08 4.13 20.00
C SER A 36 -32.63 4.07 20.45
N GLY A 37 -32.06 5.26 20.62
CA GLY A 37 -30.71 5.48 21.14
C GLY A 37 -29.83 6.19 20.12
N GLN A 38 -29.37 7.39 20.46
CA GLN A 38 -28.31 8.10 19.74
C GLN A 38 -27.09 7.18 19.60
N THR A 39 -27.04 6.46 18.48
CA THR A 39 -26.03 5.45 18.17
C THR A 39 -24.70 6.16 17.95
N SER A 40 -23.84 6.08 18.96
CA SER A 40 -22.38 6.10 18.90
C SER A 40 -21.76 6.35 17.52
N ASP A 41 -21.77 7.59 17.03
CA ASP A 41 -20.97 8.24 15.96
C ASP A 41 -20.49 7.44 14.71
N GLY A 42 -20.94 6.21 14.47
CA GLY A 42 -20.42 5.28 13.45
C GLY A 42 -18.95 4.85 13.64
N LEU A 43 -18.18 5.51 14.50
CA LEU A 43 -16.72 5.38 14.53
C LEU A 43 -16.25 3.94 14.81
N VAL A 44 -16.84 3.27 15.79
CA VAL A 44 -16.46 1.88 16.14
C VAL A 44 -16.73 0.93 14.97
N GLU A 45 -17.84 1.12 14.26
CA GLU A 45 -18.18 0.32 13.08
C GLU A 45 -17.15 0.54 11.96
N ARG A 46 -16.79 1.80 11.69
CA ARG A 46 -15.75 2.15 10.70
C ARG A 46 -14.37 1.62 11.06
N GLU A 47 -13.99 1.64 12.34
CA GLU A 47 -12.73 1.04 12.79
C GLU A 47 -12.72 -0.48 12.56
N LEU A 48 -13.84 -1.17 12.81
CA LEU A 48 -13.96 -2.60 12.58
C LEU A 48 -13.91 -2.94 11.09
N GLU A 49 -14.60 -2.17 10.24
CA GLU A 49 -14.54 -2.30 8.78
C GLU A 49 -13.10 -2.12 8.26
N TYR A 50 -12.40 -1.07 8.70
CA TYR A 50 -11.02 -0.81 8.31
C TYR A 50 -10.07 -1.93 8.76
N ARG A 51 -10.20 -2.43 10.00
CA ARG A 51 -9.41 -3.56 10.50
C ARG A 51 -9.69 -4.86 9.72
N ALA A 52 -10.96 -5.12 9.37
CA ALA A 52 -11.34 -6.27 8.57
C ALA A 52 -10.71 -6.19 7.17
N ALA A 53 -10.85 -5.07 6.47
CA ALA A 53 -10.26 -4.86 5.15
C ALA A 53 -8.73 -5.03 5.18
N ARG A 54 -8.05 -4.53 6.23
CA ARG A 54 -6.61 -4.72 6.41
C ARG A 54 -6.24 -6.21 6.56
N SER A 55 -7.03 -6.97 7.33
CA SER A 55 -6.86 -8.40 7.48
C SER A 55 -7.09 -9.15 6.15
N ASP A 56 -8.06 -8.72 5.35
CA ASP A 56 -8.37 -9.35 4.06
C ASP A 56 -7.28 -9.09 3.01
N VAL A 57 -6.69 -7.89 2.98
CA VAL A 57 -5.50 -7.59 2.17
C VAL A 57 -4.34 -8.50 2.55
N GLN A 58 -4.03 -8.64 3.85
CA GLN A 58 -2.95 -9.53 4.30
C GLN A 58 -3.21 -10.99 3.88
N ALA A 59 -4.43 -11.48 4.07
CA ALA A 59 -4.80 -12.83 3.66
C ALA A 59 -4.68 -13.04 2.14
N ALA A 60 -5.02 -12.03 1.34
CA ALA A 60 -4.85 -12.06 -0.11
C ALA A 60 -3.37 -12.08 -0.52
N GLN A 61 -2.52 -11.29 0.14
CA GLN A 61 -1.08 -11.27 -0.08
C GLN A 61 -0.43 -12.62 0.29
N ASP A 62 -0.76 -13.18 1.45
CA ASP A 62 -0.26 -14.49 1.88
C ASP A 62 -0.65 -15.59 0.87
N ALA A 63 -1.91 -15.57 0.41
CA ALA A 63 -2.39 -16.51 -0.60
C ALA A 63 -1.64 -16.35 -1.94
N ARG A 64 -1.40 -15.11 -2.37
CA ARG A 64 -0.60 -14.79 -3.56
C ARG A 64 0.82 -15.35 -3.44
N SER A 65 1.51 -15.14 -2.32
CA SER A 65 2.87 -15.64 -2.09
C SER A 65 2.97 -17.18 -2.13
N VAL A 66 1.91 -17.90 -1.72
CA VAL A 66 1.85 -19.36 -1.86
C VAL A 66 1.79 -19.78 -3.34
N VAL A 67 0.97 -19.10 -4.15
CA VAL A 67 0.85 -19.39 -5.60
C VAL A 67 2.14 -19.03 -6.33
N GLU A 68 2.73 -17.88 -6.02
CA GLU A 68 4.00 -17.42 -6.60
C GLU A 68 5.13 -18.42 -6.35
N ARG A 69 5.28 -18.93 -5.13
CA ARG A 69 6.27 -19.96 -4.80
C ARG A 69 6.09 -21.23 -5.63
N ARG A 70 4.85 -21.71 -5.75
CA ARG A 70 4.51 -22.90 -6.57
C ARG A 70 4.81 -22.67 -8.04
N PHE A 71 4.56 -21.46 -8.54
CA PHE A 71 4.87 -21.08 -9.91
C PHE A 71 6.38 -21.10 -10.17
N SER A 72 7.17 -20.50 -9.28
CA SER A 72 8.64 -20.55 -9.33
C SER A 72 9.19 -21.98 -9.30
N GLU A 73 8.67 -22.83 -8.41
CA GLU A 73 9.03 -24.26 -8.36
C GLU A 73 8.71 -24.99 -9.68
N ALA A 74 7.60 -24.65 -10.34
CA ALA A 74 7.23 -25.22 -11.64
C ALA A 74 8.18 -24.77 -12.76
N LEU A 75 8.65 -23.51 -12.74
CA LEU A 75 9.65 -23.01 -13.69
C LEU A 75 11.02 -23.67 -13.49
N ASP A 76 11.42 -23.91 -12.24
CA ASP A 76 12.65 -24.66 -11.92
C ASP A 76 12.57 -26.10 -12.43
N GLU A 77 11.38 -26.70 -12.36
CA GLU A 77 11.14 -28.05 -12.89
C GLU A 77 11.20 -28.09 -14.42
N VAL A 78 10.65 -27.08 -15.12
CA VAL A 78 10.82 -26.91 -16.57
C VAL A 78 12.31 -26.87 -16.94
N SER A 79 13.10 -26.09 -16.19
CA SER A 79 14.54 -25.95 -16.39
C SER A 79 15.31 -27.27 -16.15
N ARG A 80 14.89 -28.06 -15.15
CA ARG A 80 15.45 -29.39 -14.88
C ARG A 80 15.09 -30.39 -15.97
N ALA A 81 13.82 -30.47 -16.37
CA ALA A 81 13.35 -31.37 -17.41
C ALA A 81 14.05 -31.10 -18.75
N ARG A 82 14.19 -29.82 -19.13
CA ARG A 82 14.92 -29.39 -20.33
C ARG A 82 16.38 -29.85 -20.33
N ARG A 83 17.10 -29.70 -19.20
CA ARG A 83 18.49 -30.16 -19.07
C ARG A 83 18.64 -31.67 -19.14
N SER A 84 17.63 -32.42 -18.67
CA SER A 84 17.64 -33.89 -18.72
C SER A 84 17.21 -34.50 -20.05
N GLY A 85 16.63 -33.71 -20.97
CA GLY A 85 16.11 -34.20 -22.25
C GLY A 85 14.82 -35.03 -22.14
N ASP A 86 14.17 -35.06 -20.97
CA ASP A 86 12.92 -35.78 -20.74
C ASP A 86 11.73 -34.95 -21.24
N GLY A 87 11.30 -35.21 -22.49
CA GLY A 87 10.23 -34.48 -23.16
C GLY A 87 8.87 -34.58 -22.45
N GLY A 88 8.50 -35.77 -21.94
CA GLY A 88 7.23 -35.96 -21.25
C GLY A 88 7.18 -35.19 -19.92
N ARG A 89 8.30 -35.20 -19.19
CA ARG A 89 8.44 -34.40 -17.96
C ARG A 89 8.43 -32.89 -18.26
N LEU A 90 9.04 -32.47 -19.37
CA LEU A 90 9.04 -31.07 -19.81
C LEU A 90 7.62 -30.58 -20.13
N GLU A 91 6.86 -31.33 -20.93
CA GLU A 91 5.48 -31.00 -21.27
C GLU A 91 4.59 -30.89 -20.02
N ALA A 92 4.72 -31.84 -19.09
CA ALA A 92 3.98 -31.82 -17.83
C ALA A 92 4.33 -30.60 -16.96
N ALA A 93 5.62 -30.24 -16.88
CA ALA A 93 6.08 -29.07 -16.12
C ALA A 93 5.57 -27.75 -16.74
N LEU A 94 5.60 -27.64 -18.08
CA LEU A 94 5.08 -26.48 -18.80
C LEU A 94 3.57 -26.31 -18.60
N ALA A 95 2.79 -27.39 -18.73
CA ALA A 95 1.34 -27.35 -18.50
C ALA A 95 1.01 -26.89 -17.07
N ARG A 96 1.78 -27.36 -16.08
CA ARG A 96 1.65 -26.93 -14.68
C ARG A 96 1.99 -25.44 -14.50
N ALA A 97 3.10 -24.98 -15.06
CA ALA A 97 3.49 -23.57 -15.00
C ALA A 97 2.44 -22.65 -15.64
N GLN A 98 1.87 -23.04 -16.79
CA GLN A 98 0.80 -22.29 -17.45
C GLN A 98 -0.47 -22.20 -16.58
N SER A 99 -0.88 -23.31 -15.95
CA SER A 99 -2.02 -23.31 -15.02
C SER A 99 -1.78 -22.38 -13.82
N LEU A 100 -0.58 -22.43 -13.23
CA LEU A 100 -0.21 -21.61 -12.08
C LEU A 100 -0.07 -20.12 -12.44
N SER A 101 0.34 -19.80 -13.68
CA SER A 101 0.38 -18.41 -14.15
C SER A 101 -1.01 -17.77 -14.15
N LEU A 102 -2.05 -18.50 -14.58
CA LEU A 102 -3.43 -18.00 -14.54
C LEU A 102 -3.95 -17.84 -13.10
N GLU A 103 -3.56 -18.76 -12.21
CA GLU A 103 -3.89 -18.67 -10.79
C GLU A 103 -3.21 -17.48 -10.12
N LEU A 104 -1.94 -17.21 -10.46
CA LEU A 104 -1.19 -16.07 -9.97
C LEU A 104 -1.83 -14.76 -10.42
N SER A 105 -2.21 -14.63 -11.69
CA SER A 105 -2.92 -13.44 -12.17
C SER A 105 -4.25 -13.19 -11.46
N ARG A 106 -4.98 -14.25 -11.09
CA ARG A 106 -6.21 -14.11 -10.27
C ARG A 106 -5.90 -13.71 -8.83
N ALA A 107 -4.80 -14.20 -8.26
CA ALA A 107 -4.36 -13.81 -6.93
C ALA A 107 -3.92 -12.35 -6.90
N ASP A 108 -3.18 -11.89 -7.93
CA ASP A 108 -2.81 -10.48 -8.11
C ASP A 108 -4.05 -9.59 -8.18
N GLU A 109 -5.05 -9.97 -8.99
CA GLU A 109 -6.29 -9.19 -9.11
C GLU A 109 -7.09 -9.14 -7.80
N ARG A 110 -7.08 -10.25 -7.03
CA ARG A 110 -7.69 -10.28 -5.70
C ARG A 110 -6.99 -9.30 -4.75
N VAL A 111 -5.66 -9.28 -4.72
CA VAL A 111 -4.90 -8.32 -3.90
C VAL A 111 -5.29 -6.89 -4.26
N ARG A 112 -5.29 -6.54 -5.54
CA ARG A 112 -5.70 -5.18 -5.99
C ARG A 112 -7.12 -4.83 -5.58
N THR A 113 -8.06 -5.77 -5.70
CA THR A 113 -9.45 -5.56 -5.29
C THR A 113 -9.54 -5.26 -3.79
N GLN A 114 -8.84 -6.04 -2.97
CA GLN A 114 -8.82 -5.86 -1.51
C GLN A 114 -8.10 -4.57 -1.10
N GLU A 115 -7.04 -4.18 -1.80
CA GLU A 115 -6.37 -2.89 -1.60
C GLU A 115 -7.32 -1.71 -1.90
N GLY A 116 -8.13 -1.82 -2.95
CA GLY A 116 -9.18 -0.85 -3.26
C GLY A 116 -10.26 -0.76 -2.16
N GLU A 117 -10.69 -1.89 -1.61
CA GLU A 117 -11.65 -1.94 -0.49
C GLU A 117 -11.04 -1.36 0.80
N LEU A 118 -9.76 -1.62 1.08
CA LEU A 118 -9.03 -1.03 2.20
C LEU A 118 -8.94 0.50 2.06
N ALA A 119 -8.61 1.00 0.88
CA ALA A 119 -8.59 2.44 0.62
C ALA A 119 -9.96 3.09 0.84
N ALA A 120 -11.04 2.47 0.33
CA ALA A 120 -12.40 2.97 0.52
C ALA A 120 -12.85 2.98 1.99
N THR A 121 -12.55 1.92 2.76
CA THR A 121 -12.89 1.85 4.19
C THR A 121 -12.06 2.83 5.02
N ARG A 122 -10.80 3.07 4.64
CA ARG A 122 -9.96 4.12 5.23
C ARG A 122 -10.55 5.50 5.02
N ASP A 123 -10.90 5.86 3.79
CA ASP A 123 -11.47 7.17 3.49
C ASP A 123 -12.77 7.41 4.26
N ALA A 124 -13.60 6.36 4.39
CA ALA A 124 -14.81 6.40 5.21
C ALA A 124 -14.52 6.61 6.71
N LEU A 125 -13.48 5.97 7.25
CA LEU A 125 -13.02 6.16 8.63
C LEU A 125 -12.50 7.58 8.86
N LEU A 126 -11.63 8.08 7.96
CA LEU A 126 -11.09 9.45 8.02
C LEU A 126 -12.21 10.50 7.96
N ALA A 127 -13.18 10.33 7.06
CA ALA A 127 -14.35 11.21 6.98
C ALA A 127 -15.20 11.19 8.27
N THR A 128 -15.30 10.04 8.93
CA THR A 128 -16.01 9.91 10.21
C THR A 128 -15.27 10.61 11.35
N LEU A 129 -13.94 10.45 11.42
CA LEU A 129 -13.07 11.15 12.37
C LEU A 129 -13.15 12.67 12.20
N ASP A 130 -13.10 13.15 10.96
CA ASP A 130 -13.25 14.58 10.62
C ASP A 130 -14.61 15.13 11.03
N GLY A 131 -15.69 14.39 10.74
CA GLY A 131 -17.04 14.75 11.14
C GLY A 131 -17.17 14.90 12.67
N ARG A 132 -16.59 13.96 13.42
CA ARG A 132 -16.57 13.99 14.88
C ARG A 132 -15.73 15.16 15.41
N ARG A 133 -14.57 15.40 14.82
CA ARG A 133 -13.70 16.52 15.18
C ARG A 133 -14.42 17.86 14.99
N ARG A 134 -15.07 18.09 13.84
CA ARG A 134 -15.85 19.33 13.60
C ARG A 134 -16.98 19.52 14.61
N ARG A 135 -17.66 18.45 15.04
CA ARG A 135 -18.68 18.52 16.10
C ARG A 135 -18.08 18.94 17.45
N LEU A 136 -16.91 18.40 17.82
CA LEU A 136 -16.22 18.79 19.06
C LEU A 136 -15.70 20.23 18.99
N GLU A 137 -15.16 20.66 17.85
CA GLU A 137 -14.70 22.04 17.63
C GLU A 137 -15.86 23.05 17.71
N ALA A 138 -17.02 22.72 17.13
CA ALA A 138 -18.23 23.54 17.27
C ALA A 138 -18.69 23.63 18.73
N ARG A 139 -18.67 22.51 19.46
CA ARG A 139 -19.04 22.47 20.88
C ARG A 139 -18.04 23.22 21.77
N LEU A 140 -16.75 23.21 21.41
CA LEU A 140 -15.69 23.95 22.09
C LEU A 140 -15.90 25.46 22.03
N ALA A 141 -16.44 25.97 20.91
CA ALA A 141 -16.73 27.40 20.75
C ALA A 141 -17.71 27.93 21.79
N ASP A 142 -18.69 27.11 22.18
CA ASP A 142 -19.74 27.45 23.15
C ASP A 142 -19.42 26.99 24.59
N ALA A 143 -18.32 26.25 24.80
CA ALA A 143 -17.99 25.60 26.06
C ALA A 143 -17.43 26.58 27.13
N GLY A 144 -17.78 26.32 28.40
CA GLY A 144 -17.19 27.00 29.57
C GLY A 144 -15.77 26.52 29.91
N PRO A 145 -15.04 27.18 30.84
CA PRO A 145 -13.62 26.91 31.10
C PRO A 145 -13.27 25.46 31.48
N GLY A 146 -14.16 24.76 32.21
CA GLY A 146 -13.95 23.35 32.58
C GLY A 146 -14.14 22.38 31.41
N GLU A 147 -15.23 22.53 30.66
CA GLU A 147 -15.57 21.67 29.51
C GLU A 147 -14.55 21.86 28.36
N ARG A 148 -13.96 23.05 28.23
CA ARG A 148 -12.91 23.31 27.22
C ARG A 148 -11.71 22.38 27.35
N PHE A 149 -11.22 22.14 28.57
CA PHE A 149 -10.06 21.28 28.79
C PHE A 149 -10.34 19.83 28.34
N GLU A 150 -11.53 19.31 28.65
CA GLU A 150 -11.96 17.97 28.26
C GLU A 150 -12.12 17.85 26.74
N LEU A 151 -12.76 18.84 26.10
CA LEU A 151 -12.93 18.87 24.65
C LEU A 151 -11.60 18.99 23.90
N ASP A 152 -10.66 19.81 24.39
CA ASP A 152 -9.31 19.94 23.84
C ASP A 152 -8.52 18.63 23.92
N ALA A 153 -8.69 17.86 25.00
CA ALA A 153 -8.08 16.54 25.15
C ALA A 153 -8.64 15.55 24.12
N LEU A 154 -9.97 15.53 23.95
CA LEU A 154 -10.64 14.68 22.95
C LEU A 154 -10.28 15.05 21.51
N ILE A 155 -10.16 16.33 21.19
CA ILE A 155 -9.74 16.80 19.86
C ILE A 155 -8.30 16.36 19.58
N ARG A 156 -7.39 16.47 20.57
CA ARG A 156 -6.01 16.00 20.45
C ARG A 156 -5.94 14.48 20.24
N ASP A 157 -6.74 13.72 20.97
CA ASP A 157 -6.82 12.27 20.80
C ASP A 157 -7.32 11.88 19.40
N LEU A 158 -8.39 12.52 18.89
CA LEU A 158 -8.86 12.30 17.52
C LEU A 158 -7.82 12.69 16.47
N ALA A 159 -7.06 13.77 16.67
CA ALA A 159 -5.98 14.15 15.78
C ALA A 159 -4.85 13.10 15.77
N ASN A 160 -4.59 12.44 16.90
CA ASN A 160 -3.66 11.31 16.96
C ASN A 160 -4.19 10.09 16.22
N GLN A 161 -5.45 9.72 16.43
CA GLN A 161 -6.09 8.61 15.72
C GLN A 161 -6.11 8.84 14.21
N TYR A 162 -6.46 10.06 13.78
CA TYR A 162 -6.43 10.46 12.38
C TYR A 162 -5.02 10.28 11.78
N ARG A 163 -3.98 10.76 12.46
CA ARG A 163 -2.59 10.56 12.04
C ARG A 163 -2.20 9.09 11.98
N GLN A 164 -2.61 8.26 12.93
CA GLN A 164 -2.33 6.82 12.92
C GLN A 164 -2.96 6.13 11.69
N VAL A 165 -4.21 6.47 11.35
CA VAL A 165 -4.89 5.92 10.17
C VAL A 165 -4.26 6.43 8.86
N GLU A 166 -3.78 7.68 8.84
CA GLU A 166 -3.03 8.18 7.69
C GLU A 166 -1.65 7.51 7.54
N GLN A 167 -0.94 7.28 8.63
CA GLN A 167 0.41 6.72 8.65
C GLN A 167 0.45 5.20 8.43
N ALA A 168 -0.60 4.46 8.78
CA ALA A 168 -0.67 3.01 8.61
C ALA A 168 -0.49 2.53 7.15
N GLU A 169 -0.60 3.43 6.16
CA GLU A 169 -0.30 3.18 4.74
C GLU A 169 1.16 3.50 4.37
N THR A 170 1.82 4.43 5.10
CA THR A 170 3.22 4.80 4.84
C THR A 170 4.17 3.63 5.11
N ASP A 171 3.90 2.83 6.14
CA ASP A 171 4.72 1.66 6.48
C ASP A 171 4.60 0.51 5.47
N VAL A 172 3.71 0.60 4.46
CA VAL A 172 3.50 -0.43 3.42
C VAL A 172 4.18 -0.07 2.10
N LEU A 173 4.64 1.17 1.93
CA LEU A 173 5.68 1.46 0.92
C LEU A 173 7.03 1.05 1.53
N GLU A 174 7.21 -0.25 1.79
CA GLU A 174 8.55 -0.81 1.67
C GLU A 174 8.94 -0.54 0.23
N ILE A 175 9.76 0.50 0.04
CA ILE A 175 10.46 0.79 -1.19
C ILE A 175 11.42 -0.38 -1.38
N GLU A 176 10.89 -1.54 -1.80
CA GLU A 176 11.70 -2.61 -2.34
C GLU A 176 12.35 -2.01 -3.57
N LEU A 177 13.63 -1.66 -3.42
CA LEU A 177 14.51 -1.36 -4.53
C LEU A 177 14.40 -2.57 -5.46
N VAL A 178 13.63 -2.43 -6.53
CA VAL A 178 13.30 -3.59 -7.37
C VAL A 178 14.58 -3.99 -8.07
N TYR A 179 15.28 -4.97 -7.50
CA TYR A 179 16.49 -5.54 -8.08
C TYR A 179 16.05 -6.44 -9.22
N PHE A 180 16.01 -5.90 -10.42
CA PHE A 180 15.63 -6.68 -11.59
C PHE A 180 16.80 -7.57 -12.00
N PRO A 181 16.66 -8.92 -11.96
CA PRO A 181 17.67 -9.79 -12.50
C PRO A 181 17.91 -9.43 -13.97
N SER A 182 19.16 -9.33 -14.37
CA SER A 182 19.54 -8.90 -15.70
C SER A 182 19.03 -9.91 -16.75
N ILE A 183 17.94 -9.56 -17.46
CA ILE A 183 17.42 -10.36 -18.59
C ILE A 183 18.42 -10.29 -19.75
N THR A 184 19.45 -11.13 -19.73
CA THR A 184 20.52 -11.10 -20.73
C THR A 184 20.08 -11.74 -22.04
N PHE A 185 20.67 -11.26 -23.12
CA PHE A 185 20.62 -11.91 -24.43
C PHE A 185 21.51 -13.15 -24.39
N ASP A 186 20.98 -14.29 -24.79
CA ASP A 186 21.75 -15.49 -25.08
C ASP A 186 21.80 -15.65 -26.62
N PRO A 187 22.98 -15.81 -27.24
CA PRO A 187 23.08 -16.07 -28.68
C PRO A 187 22.28 -17.29 -29.17
N ARG A 188 21.85 -18.18 -28.26
CA ARG A 188 21.03 -19.36 -28.55
C ARG A 188 19.53 -19.10 -28.44
N ASP A 189 19.11 -17.91 -28.03
CA ASP A 189 17.69 -17.55 -27.98
C ASP A 189 17.10 -17.59 -29.40
N GLY A 190 16.03 -18.37 -29.58
CA GLY A 190 15.26 -18.38 -30.80
C GLY A 190 14.27 -17.21 -30.88
N PRO A 191 13.53 -17.08 -32.01
CA PRO A 191 12.59 -15.99 -32.20
C PRO A 191 11.48 -15.97 -31.14
N VAL A 192 11.05 -17.15 -30.65
CA VAL A 192 10.03 -17.26 -29.61
C VAL A 192 10.56 -16.76 -28.26
N GLU A 193 11.78 -17.13 -27.88
CA GLU A 193 12.41 -16.64 -26.65
C GLU A 193 12.65 -15.13 -26.68
N LEU A 194 13.11 -14.60 -27.82
CA LEU A 194 13.32 -13.15 -28.00
C LEU A 194 12.00 -12.37 -27.89
N ALA A 195 10.91 -12.88 -28.46
CA ALA A 195 9.57 -12.28 -28.31
C ALA A 195 9.11 -12.29 -26.85
N ALA A 196 9.22 -13.44 -26.17
CA ALA A 196 8.83 -13.57 -24.77
C ALA A 196 9.64 -12.65 -23.84
N LYS A 197 10.94 -12.45 -24.11
CA LYS A 197 11.79 -11.49 -23.38
C LYS A 197 11.38 -10.04 -23.62
N ALA A 198 11.00 -9.69 -24.85
CA ALA A 198 10.47 -8.36 -25.17
C ALA A 198 9.15 -8.10 -24.43
N ASP A 199 8.18 -9.01 -24.53
CA ASP A 199 6.87 -8.90 -23.87
C ASP A 199 6.97 -8.87 -22.34
N LEU A 200 7.96 -9.57 -21.76
CA LEU A 200 8.24 -9.51 -20.34
C LEU A 200 8.74 -8.11 -19.93
N LEU A 201 9.64 -7.51 -20.72
CA LEU A 201 10.16 -6.18 -20.45
C LEU A 201 9.11 -5.08 -20.63
N ASP A 202 8.20 -5.22 -21.60
CA ASP A 202 7.07 -4.27 -21.76
C ASP A 202 6.16 -4.30 -20.53
N ARG A 203 5.78 -5.50 -20.05
CA ARG A 203 4.98 -5.64 -18.82
C ARG A 203 5.68 -5.05 -17.59
N LYS A 204 7.02 -5.09 -17.55
CA LYS A 204 7.80 -4.43 -16.50
C LYS A 204 7.81 -2.91 -16.64
N ALA A 205 7.83 -2.38 -17.85
CA ALA A 205 7.66 -0.95 -18.09
C ALA A 205 6.26 -0.48 -17.66
N GLU A 206 5.20 -1.23 -18.00
CA GLU A 206 3.83 -0.95 -17.55
C GLU A 206 3.71 -0.98 -16.02
N GLN A 207 4.38 -1.94 -15.37
CA GLN A 207 4.45 -1.97 -13.90
C GLN A 207 5.14 -0.71 -13.36
N ALA A 208 6.26 -0.28 -13.96
CA ALA A 208 6.95 0.94 -13.56
C ALA A 208 6.08 2.20 -13.76
N ASP A 209 5.29 2.29 -14.83
CA ASP A 209 4.34 3.39 -15.04
C ASP A 209 3.27 3.45 -13.93
N SER A 210 2.78 2.29 -13.47
CA SER A 210 1.85 2.23 -12.35
C SER A 210 2.48 2.72 -11.03
N THR A 211 3.75 2.39 -10.80
CA THR A 211 4.53 2.87 -9.66
C THR A 211 4.75 4.38 -9.74
N LEU A 212 5.11 4.91 -10.91
CA LEU A 212 5.27 6.35 -11.12
C LEU A 212 3.99 7.12 -10.82
N ALA A 213 2.85 6.63 -11.32
CA ALA A 213 1.55 7.24 -11.04
C ALA A 213 1.19 7.22 -9.54
N SER A 214 1.69 6.25 -8.77
CA SER A 214 1.53 6.22 -7.31
C SER A 214 2.44 7.23 -6.62
N ILE A 215 3.71 7.33 -7.04
CA ILE A 215 4.68 8.29 -6.51
C ILE A 215 4.20 9.73 -6.77
N ASP A 216 3.71 10.02 -7.97
CA ASP A 216 3.21 11.35 -8.34
C ASP A 216 2.04 11.78 -7.45
N ARG A 217 1.07 10.89 -7.20
CA ARG A 217 -0.05 11.13 -6.28
C ARG A 217 0.42 11.41 -4.85
N GLU A 218 1.41 10.67 -4.37
CA GLU A 218 1.94 10.86 -3.02
C GLU A 218 2.71 12.20 -2.90
N ILE A 219 3.50 12.58 -3.92
CA ILE A 219 4.16 13.89 -3.96
C ILE A 219 3.11 15.01 -3.93
N GLU A 220 2.07 14.95 -4.76
CA GLU A 220 1.00 15.96 -4.78
C GLU A 220 0.29 16.08 -3.42
N ARG A 221 0.05 14.95 -2.76
CA ARG A 221 -0.54 14.90 -1.42
C ARG A 221 0.35 15.60 -0.39
N LEU A 222 1.63 15.23 -0.32
CA LEU A 222 2.59 15.81 0.62
C LEU A 222 2.83 17.30 0.37
N GLU A 223 2.90 17.73 -0.90
CA GLU A 223 3.00 19.14 -1.25
C GLU A 223 1.78 19.93 -0.80
N SER A 224 0.58 19.34 -0.90
CA SER A 224 -0.66 19.97 -0.44
C SER A 224 -0.67 20.12 1.08
N LEU A 225 -0.22 19.11 1.83
CA LEU A 225 -0.03 19.18 3.28
C LEU A 225 0.98 20.26 3.67
N LEU A 226 2.09 20.35 2.94
CA LEU A 226 3.13 21.34 3.21
C LEU A 226 2.64 22.77 2.98
N ARG A 227 1.85 23.01 1.92
CA ARG A 227 1.20 24.30 1.68
C ARG A 227 0.26 24.67 2.84
N LEU A 228 -0.52 23.71 3.34
CA LEU A 228 -1.41 23.91 4.48
C LEU A 228 -0.63 24.28 5.75
N GLN A 229 0.46 23.56 6.03
CA GLN A 229 1.33 23.82 7.19
C GLN A 229 1.93 25.24 7.13
N ARG A 230 2.47 25.63 5.96
CA ARG A 230 3.02 26.98 5.75
C ARG A 230 1.94 28.06 5.89
N SER A 231 0.75 27.83 5.36
CA SER A 231 -0.39 28.76 5.51
C SER A 231 -0.76 28.95 6.98
N ARG A 232 -0.82 27.86 7.76
CA ARG A 232 -1.10 27.91 9.20
C ARG A 232 -0.02 28.67 9.97
N GLN A 233 1.25 28.39 9.72
CA GLN A 233 2.37 29.12 10.32
C GLN A 233 2.32 30.62 9.98
N SER A 234 2.04 30.96 8.72
CA SER A 234 1.89 32.35 8.29
C SER A 234 0.74 33.06 8.99
N PHE A 235 -0.39 32.37 9.17
CA PHE A 235 -1.55 32.91 9.88
C PHE A 235 -1.27 33.13 11.37
N GLN A 236 -0.60 32.17 12.03
CA GLN A 236 -0.18 32.29 13.43
C GLN A 236 0.82 33.43 13.62
N GLY A 237 1.84 33.54 12.77
CA GLY A 237 2.79 34.66 12.81
C GLY A 237 2.14 36.01 12.56
N ASN A 238 1.10 36.07 11.71
CA ASN A 238 0.32 37.31 11.53
C ASN A 238 -0.54 37.64 12.76
N LEU A 239 -1.16 36.66 13.41
CA LEU A 239 -1.93 36.87 14.65
C LEU A 239 -1.05 37.37 15.80
N GLU A 240 0.15 36.84 15.96
CA GLU A 240 1.13 37.32 16.95
C GLU A 240 1.50 38.79 16.70
N ARG A 241 1.61 39.19 15.43
CA ARG A 241 1.92 40.57 15.03
C ARG A 241 0.79 41.57 15.26
N PHE A 242 -0.46 41.13 15.27
CA PHE A 242 -1.62 41.97 15.63
C PHE A 242 -1.96 41.90 17.13
N GLY A 243 -1.59 40.81 17.81
CA GLY A 243 -1.68 40.66 19.26
C GLY A 243 -0.67 41.51 20.03
N ASP A 244 0.42 41.95 19.39
CA ASP A 244 1.44 42.84 19.97
C ASP A 244 1.07 44.34 19.87
N THR A 245 -0.24 44.63 19.84
CA THR A 245 -0.76 45.97 20.12
C THR A 245 -0.94 46.13 21.64
N GLN A 246 0.14 45.93 22.41
CA GLN A 246 0.18 46.56 23.73
C GLN A 246 0.20 48.06 23.50
N VAL A 247 -0.92 48.71 23.80
CA VAL A 247 -1.00 50.16 23.92
C VAL A 247 0.08 50.59 24.92
N PRO A 248 1.02 51.50 24.56
CA PRO A 248 2.07 51.92 25.47
C PRO A 248 1.45 52.77 26.58
N VAL A 249 1.19 52.16 27.74
CA VAL A 249 0.80 52.89 28.95
C VAL A 249 2.04 53.07 29.83
N GLY A 250 2.69 54.23 29.72
CA GLY A 250 3.45 54.82 30.83
C GLY A 250 4.99 54.80 30.77
N ALA A 251 5.54 55.90 31.30
CA ALA A 251 6.91 56.43 31.26
C ALA A 251 8.06 55.53 31.82
N PRO A 252 9.33 55.82 31.45
CA PRO A 252 10.47 54.95 31.70
C PRO A 252 11.06 55.15 33.10
N THR A 253 11.34 54.05 33.80
CA THR A 253 12.33 54.06 34.89
C THR A 253 13.48 53.10 34.57
N ARG A 254 14.67 53.60 34.89
CA ARG A 254 16.00 53.14 34.50
C ARG A 254 16.54 52.11 35.50
N ARG A 255 17.44 51.24 34.99
CA ARG A 255 18.60 50.58 35.69
C ARG A 255 18.21 49.36 36.55
N GLY A 256 18.69 48.12 36.36
CA GLY A 256 19.68 47.51 35.46
C GLY A 256 20.62 46.59 36.26
N THR A 257 20.58 45.27 36.02
CA THR A 257 21.62 44.22 36.30
C THR A 257 21.09 42.92 35.65
N ARG A 258 21.58 42.46 34.50
CA ARG A 258 22.73 41.54 34.28
C ARG A 258 22.87 40.44 35.34
N ASP A 259 22.30 39.28 35.02
CA ASP A 259 22.74 37.90 35.32
C ASP A 259 22.02 37.02 34.25
N ALA A 260 22.70 36.49 33.23
CA ALA A 260 23.43 35.22 33.20
C ALA A 260 22.53 33.99 33.52
N GLU A 261 22.28 33.21 32.46
CA GLU A 261 22.08 31.74 32.42
C GLU A 261 21.22 31.06 33.50
N ALA A 262 20.11 30.45 33.07
CA ALA A 262 19.90 29.01 33.26
C ALA A 262 18.64 28.56 32.49
N GLY A 263 18.81 27.51 31.70
CA GLY A 263 17.80 26.99 30.80
C GLY A 263 16.55 26.47 31.52
N ARG A 264 15.43 26.65 30.85
CA ARG A 264 14.29 25.75 30.95
C ARG A 264 13.82 25.44 29.53
N SER A 265 14.56 24.56 28.87
CA SER A 265 13.92 23.64 27.92
C SER A 265 12.95 22.79 28.74
N PRO A 266 11.65 22.73 28.40
CA PRO A 266 10.80 21.68 28.89
C PRO A 266 11.14 20.40 28.11
N THR A 267 12.16 19.68 28.58
CA THR A 267 12.22 18.23 28.37
C THR A 267 11.20 17.62 29.32
N ASP A 268 10.04 17.30 28.78
CA ASP A 268 9.16 16.30 29.36
C ASP A 268 9.23 15.07 28.44
N SER A 269 9.97 14.07 28.90
CA SER A 269 10.11 12.75 28.29
C SER A 269 8.82 11.96 28.47
N THR A 270 8.15 11.62 27.37
CA THR A 270 7.64 10.25 27.13
C THR A 270 7.30 10.10 25.66
N GLY A 271 7.84 9.05 25.04
CA GLY A 271 7.69 8.73 23.63
C GLY A 271 8.90 9.19 22.83
N VAL A 272 9.81 8.28 22.51
CA VAL A 272 10.73 8.48 21.39
C VAL A 272 9.83 8.70 20.17
N PRO A 273 9.72 9.92 19.61
CA PRO A 273 9.11 10.07 18.32
C PRO A 273 10.09 9.38 17.37
N GLY A 274 9.63 8.41 16.58
CA GLY A 274 10.30 8.20 15.31
C GLY A 274 10.46 9.59 14.71
N LEU A 275 11.68 10.03 14.46
CA LEU A 275 11.94 11.29 13.78
C LEU A 275 11.28 11.14 12.41
N GLU A 276 10.00 11.49 12.33
CA GLU A 276 9.26 11.58 11.09
C GLU A 276 10.10 12.52 10.23
N GLU A 277 10.64 11.96 9.14
CA GLU A 277 11.42 12.71 8.18
C GLU A 277 10.63 13.98 7.80
N PRO A 278 11.25 15.17 7.83
CA PRO A 278 10.57 16.41 7.47
C PRO A 278 9.82 16.24 6.14
N LEU A 279 8.61 16.82 6.03
CA LEU A 279 7.79 16.65 4.82
C LEU A 279 8.56 17.03 3.54
N GLU A 280 9.40 18.07 3.63
CA GLU A 280 10.33 18.45 2.56
C GLU A 280 11.29 17.32 2.17
N ASP A 281 11.92 16.68 3.15
CA ASP A 281 12.90 15.62 2.92
C ASP A 281 12.22 14.38 2.32
N ARG A 282 11.01 14.04 2.78
CA ARG A 282 10.19 12.97 2.20
C ARG A 282 9.74 13.26 0.76
N ILE A 283 9.41 14.51 0.44
CA ILE A 283 9.12 14.90 -0.95
C ILE A 283 10.38 14.74 -1.83
N GLN A 284 11.55 15.11 -1.31
CA GLN A 284 12.81 14.94 -2.06
C GLN A 284 13.17 13.47 -2.25
N SER A 285 13.01 12.62 -1.23
CA SER A 285 13.27 11.19 -1.34
C SER A 285 12.35 10.52 -2.37
N LEU A 286 11.06 10.88 -2.39
CA LEU A 286 10.12 10.42 -3.42
C LEU A 286 10.47 10.91 -4.83
N ARG A 287 10.95 12.15 -4.98
CA ARG A 287 11.42 12.66 -6.30
C ARG A 287 12.65 11.93 -6.79
N LEU A 288 13.59 11.62 -5.91
CA LEU A 288 14.76 10.80 -6.25
C LEU A 288 14.33 9.39 -6.67
N PHE A 289 13.39 8.79 -5.93
CA PHE A 289 12.88 7.47 -6.25
C PHE A 289 12.10 7.47 -7.58
N ARG A 290 11.27 8.48 -7.84
CA ARG A 290 10.59 8.71 -9.12
C ARG A 290 11.58 8.68 -10.28
N PHE A 291 12.69 9.40 -10.16
CA PHE A 291 13.75 9.42 -11.17
C PHE A 291 14.37 8.03 -11.41
N GLN A 292 14.61 7.25 -10.35
CA GLN A 292 15.11 5.88 -10.47
C GLN A 292 14.12 4.95 -11.19
N VAL A 293 12.83 5.08 -10.89
CA VAL A 293 11.77 4.28 -11.54
C VAL A 293 11.61 4.68 -13.01
N GLU A 294 11.70 5.97 -13.34
CA GLU A 294 11.70 6.45 -14.74
C GLU A 294 12.88 5.86 -15.53
N ASP A 295 14.10 5.93 -14.98
CA ASP A 295 15.28 5.35 -15.62
C ASP A 295 15.12 3.83 -15.84
N ALA A 296 14.61 3.11 -14.84
CA ALA A 296 14.33 1.68 -14.97
C ALA A 296 13.29 1.38 -16.08
N ARG A 297 12.19 2.14 -16.14
CA ARG A 297 11.18 2.03 -17.20
C ARG A 297 11.81 2.21 -18.57
N ASP A 298 12.59 3.27 -18.76
CA ASP A 298 13.19 3.60 -20.05
C ASP A 298 14.21 2.55 -20.47
N GLN A 299 14.96 2.00 -19.52
CA GLN A 299 15.84 0.85 -19.77
C GLN A 299 15.07 -0.39 -20.23
N PHE A 300 13.90 -0.69 -19.64
CA PHE A 300 13.07 -1.81 -20.08
C PHE A 300 12.58 -1.62 -21.51
N LEU A 301 12.02 -0.45 -21.82
CA LEU A 301 11.52 -0.15 -23.17
C LEU A 301 12.65 -0.19 -24.21
N SER A 302 13.83 0.35 -23.88
CA SER A 302 15.01 0.31 -24.75
C SER A 302 15.49 -1.12 -25.03
N ARG A 303 15.50 -1.97 -24.00
CA ARG A 303 15.90 -3.38 -24.12
C ARG A 303 14.85 -4.21 -24.86
N ALA A 304 13.56 -3.99 -24.61
CA ALA A 304 12.46 -4.60 -25.35
C ALA A 304 12.59 -4.27 -26.84
N GLY A 305 12.83 -3.00 -27.18
CA GLY A 305 13.11 -2.57 -28.55
C GLY A 305 14.34 -3.25 -29.17
N THR A 306 15.37 -3.54 -28.37
CA THR A 306 16.55 -4.28 -28.83
C THR A 306 16.23 -5.74 -29.14
N PHE A 307 15.47 -6.43 -28.29
CA PHE A 307 15.00 -7.80 -28.59
C PHE A 307 14.11 -7.86 -29.84
N ARG A 308 13.20 -6.90 -30.03
CA ARG A 308 12.38 -6.81 -31.26
C ARG A 308 13.23 -6.61 -32.53
N ARG A 309 14.29 -5.79 -32.47
CA ARG A 309 15.24 -5.61 -33.58
C ARG A 309 16.06 -6.87 -33.89
N LEU A 310 16.37 -7.67 -32.88
CA LEU A 310 17.04 -8.96 -33.09
C LEU A 310 16.08 -9.96 -33.73
N LEU A 311 14.81 -9.97 -33.30
CA LEU A 311 13.77 -10.81 -33.87
C LEU A 311 13.60 -10.57 -35.37
N THR A 312 13.53 -9.29 -35.81
CA THR A 312 13.42 -8.95 -37.24
C THR A 312 14.65 -9.35 -38.05
N ARG A 313 15.85 -9.36 -37.46
CA ARG A 313 17.09 -9.82 -38.11
C ARG A 313 17.20 -11.35 -38.17
N SER A 314 16.66 -12.05 -37.18
CA SER A 314 16.73 -13.53 -37.11
C SER A 314 15.70 -14.23 -37.99
N GLY A 315 14.62 -13.53 -38.37
CA GLY A 315 13.57 -14.04 -39.25
C GLY A 315 13.75 -13.71 -40.74
N ALA A 316 14.80 -12.96 -41.09
CA ALA A 316 15.21 -12.70 -42.47
C ALA A 316 16.35 -13.66 -42.86
#